data_AF-A0A937UAI6-F1
#
_entry.id   AF-A0A937UAI6-F1
#
_cell.length_a   1.000
_cell.length_b   1.000
_cell.length_c   1.000
_cell.angle_alpha   90.00
_cell.angle_beta   90.00
_cell.angle_gamma   90.00
#
_symmetry.space_group_name_H-M   'P 1'
#
loop_
_entity.id
_entity.type
_entity.pdbx_description
1 polymer ?
#
loop_
_entity_poly.entity_id
_entity_poly.type
_entity_poly.pdbx_seq_one_letter_code
_entity_poly.pdbx_strand_id
1 'polypeptide(L)'
;MAEIVAKIRWFPLGPIEGPLEPIKKVDLDHIAKQHGVEISLEETRGALQGETRGKAIEEITQHIVTVSTDEEEAFRGVIRALVKKYRAPRTTYATLGTDERIRRIMAEMFDEEDGWF
;
A
#
# COMPACT_ATOMS: atom_id res chain seq x y z
N MET A 1 -4.16 22.36 -4.68
CA MET A 1 -4.99 21.41 -3.90
C MET A 1 -4.15 20.90 -2.74
N ALA A 2 -4.75 20.37 -1.67
CA ALA A 2 -3.96 19.81 -0.56
C ALA A 2 -3.28 18.51 -1.04
N GLU A 3 -2.00 18.36 -0.70
CA GLU A 3 -1.17 17.18 -1.04
C GLU A 3 -1.79 15.91 -0.45
N ILE A 4 -1.93 14.88 -1.29
CA ILE A 4 -2.40 13.54 -0.96
C ILE A 4 -1.18 12.71 -0.64
N VAL A 5 -0.96 12.42 0.65
CA VAL A 5 0.12 11.53 1.11
C VAL A 5 -0.47 10.26 1.71
N ALA A 6 -0.35 9.14 1.01
CA ALA A 6 -0.84 7.84 1.48
C ALA A 6 0.31 6.89 1.80
N LYS A 7 0.31 6.34 3.02
CA LYS A 7 1.23 5.25 3.40
C LYS A 7 0.48 3.94 3.34
N ILE A 8 0.94 2.98 2.54
CA ILE A 8 0.26 1.72 2.29
C ILE A 8 1.19 0.59 2.69
N ARG A 9 0.68 -0.41 3.43
CA ARG A 9 1.51 -1.49 3.96
C ARG A 9 1.19 -2.83 3.33
N TRP A 10 2.23 -3.56 2.96
CA TRP A 10 2.19 -4.98 2.64
C TRP A 10 2.95 -5.79 3.67
N PHE A 11 2.35 -6.91 4.08
CA PHE A 11 2.96 -7.89 4.96
C PHE A 11 3.38 -9.11 4.14
N PRO A 12 4.64 -9.54 4.15
CA PRO A 12 5.07 -10.78 3.50
C PRO A 12 4.66 -11.97 4.37
N LEU A 13 3.37 -12.27 4.44
CA LEU A 13 2.81 -13.41 5.16
C LEU A 13 2.89 -14.73 4.35
N GLY A 14 3.80 -14.80 3.36
CA GLY A 14 3.96 -15.92 2.42
C GLY A 14 3.12 -15.77 1.14
N PRO A 15 3.23 -16.70 0.16
CA PRO A 15 2.67 -16.55 -1.19
C PRO A 15 1.13 -16.47 -1.26
N ILE A 16 0.43 -16.82 -0.17
CA ILE A 16 -1.04 -16.78 -0.05
C ILE A 16 -1.52 -15.47 0.61
N GLU A 17 -0.66 -14.85 1.44
CA GLU A 17 -1.06 -13.77 2.35
C GLU A 17 -0.21 -12.50 2.22
N GLY A 18 0.89 -12.56 1.48
CA GLY A 18 1.73 -11.43 1.12
C GLY A 18 1.63 -11.04 -0.35
N PRO A 19 2.45 -10.06 -0.78
CA PRO A 19 2.40 -9.59 -2.15
C PRO A 19 2.76 -10.74 -3.12
N LEU A 20 2.09 -10.76 -4.28
CA LEU A 20 2.30 -11.80 -5.31
C LEU A 20 3.77 -11.96 -5.70
N GLU A 21 4.45 -10.83 -5.73
CA GLU A 21 5.87 -10.72 -5.99
C GLU A 21 6.49 -9.80 -4.93
N PRO A 22 7.80 -9.96 -4.62
CA PRO A 22 8.51 -9.00 -3.77
C PRO A 22 8.37 -7.57 -4.32
N ILE A 23 8.08 -6.61 -3.45
CA ILE A 23 7.99 -5.20 -3.84
C ILE A 23 9.39 -4.70 -4.14
N LYS A 24 9.65 -4.32 -5.39
CA LYS A 24 10.97 -3.82 -5.84
C LYS A 24 10.91 -2.33 -6.10
N LYS A 25 11.96 -1.62 -5.69
CA LYS A 25 12.09 -0.17 -5.94
C LYS A 25 11.98 0.18 -7.44
N VAL A 26 12.59 -0.63 -8.32
CA VAL A 26 12.52 -0.41 -9.78
C VAL A 26 11.09 -0.40 -10.32
N ASP A 27 10.21 -1.21 -9.75
CA ASP A 27 8.82 -1.29 -10.15
C ASP A 27 8.03 -0.07 -9.66
N LEU A 28 8.33 0.38 -8.43
CA LEU A 28 7.74 1.60 -7.88
C LEU A 28 8.19 2.84 -8.65
N ASP A 29 9.48 2.93 -9.03
CA ASP A 29 10.01 4.02 -9.85
C ASP A 29 9.34 4.08 -11.24
N HIS A 30 9.01 2.90 -11.81
CA HIS A 30 8.29 2.84 -13.08
C HIS A 30 6.83 3.32 -12.92
N ILE A 31 6.12 2.83 -11.91
CA ILE A 31 4.74 3.24 -11.62
C ILE A 31 4.68 4.75 -11.32
N ALA A 32 5.65 5.26 -10.55
CA ALA A 32 5.77 6.68 -10.24
C ALA A 32 5.88 7.54 -11.50
N LYS A 33 6.77 7.15 -12.43
CA LYS A 33 6.94 7.85 -13.71
C LYS A 33 5.72 7.76 -14.62
N GLN A 34 5.02 6.63 -14.64
CA GLN A 34 3.83 6.44 -15.49
C GLN A 34 2.67 7.36 -15.08
N HIS A 35 2.54 7.62 -13.78
CA HIS A 35 1.44 8.39 -13.23
C HIS A 35 1.84 9.81 -12.78
N GLY A 36 3.12 10.20 -12.93
CA GLY A 36 3.60 11.52 -12.53
C GLY A 36 3.54 11.78 -11.02
N VAL A 37 3.68 10.73 -10.20
CA VAL A 37 3.61 10.81 -8.73
C VAL A 37 4.97 10.57 -8.09
N GLU A 38 5.10 10.92 -6.81
CA GLU A 38 6.23 10.51 -5.99
C GLU A 38 5.88 9.22 -5.22
N ILE A 39 6.75 8.20 -5.30
CA ILE A 39 6.61 6.96 -4.55
C ILE A 39 7.90 6.67 -3.79
N SER A 40 7.80 6.40 -2.49
CA SER A 40 8.93 5.93 -1.67
C SER A 40 8.61 4.58 -1.02
N LEU A 41 9.66 3.79 -0.79
CA LEU A 41 9.59 2.48 -0.15
C LEU A 41 10.41 2.51 1.13
N GLU A 42 9.76 2.16 2.23
CA GLU A 42 10.38 1.93 3.52
C GLU A 42 10.17 0.47 3.92
N GLU A 43 11.23 -0.19 4.34
CA GLU A 43 11.17 -1.52 4.92
C GLU A 43 11.32 -1.39 6.44
N THR A 44 10.28 -1.77 7.19
CA THR A 44 10.36 -1.80 8.64
C THR A 44 10.33 -3.23 9.15
N ARG A 45 11.23 -3.55 10.08
CA ARG A 45 11.28 -4.85 10.75
C ARG A 45 10.72 -4.66 12.15
N GLY A 46 9.69 -5.43 12.49
CA GLY A 46 9.22 -5.67 13.87
C GLY A 46 9.19 -4.46 14.81
N ALA A 47 8.04 -3.78 14.92
CA ALA A 47 7.74 -2.90 16.04
C ALA A 47 6.24 -2.89 16.39
N LEU A 48 5.55 -4.03 16.22
CA LEU A 48 4.15 -4.20 16.58
C LEU A 48 4.03 -5.43 17.48
N GLN A 49 3.70 -5.20 18.76
CA GLN A 49 3.28 -6.27 19.66
C GLN A 49 1.93 -6.82 19.19
N GLY A 50 1.91 -8.11 18.87
CA GLY A 50 0.70 -8.85 18.53
C GLY A 50 1.03 -10.19 17.88
N GLU A 51 0.02 -11.05 17.78
CA GLU A 51 0.11 -12.33 17.10
C GLU A 51 -0.77 -12.29 15.84
N THR A 52 -0.25 -12.72 14.71
CA THR A 52 -1.08 -12.98 13.51
C THR A 52 -0.95 -14.46 13.16
N ARG A 53 -2.05 -15.21 13.31
CA ARG A 53 -2.13 -16.65 13.00
C ARG A 53 -0.99 -17.49 13.60
N GLY A 54 -0.61 -17.22 14.85
CA GLY A 54 0.39 -18.00 15.59
C GLY A 54 1.84 -17.78 15.17
N LYS A 55 2.13 -16.75 14.35
CA LYS A 55 3.48 -16.25 14.12
C LYS A 55 3.68 -14.93 14.86
N ALA A 56 4.81 -14.79 15.53
CA ALA A 56 5.20 -13.55 16.17
C ALA A 56 5.31 -12.45 15.09
N ILE A 57 4.56 -11.35 15.26
CA ILE A 57 4.60 -10.21 14.34
C ILE A 57 6.02 -9.59 14.31
N GLU A 58 6.81 -9.83 15.36
CA GLU A 58 8.18 -9.36 15.57
C GLU A 58 9.17 -9.82 14.49
N GLU A 59 8.87 -10.90 13.74
CA GLU A 59 9.75 -11.42 12.68
C GLU A 59 9.34 -11.01 11.26
N ILE A 60 8.23 -10.26 11.09
CA ILE A 60 7.67 -9.95 9.78
C ILE A 60 8.23 -8.60 9.28
N THR A 61 8.97 -8.63 8.17
CA THR A 61 9.45 -7.41 7.47
C THR A 61 8.30 -6.75 6.72
N GLN A 62 7.84 -5.59 7.14
CA GLN A 62 6.75 -4.87 6.45
C GLN A 62 7.32 -3.94 5.38
N HIS A 63 6.65 -3.88 4.23
CA HIS A 63 6.95 -2.92 3.18
C HIS A 63 5.91 -1.80 3.23
N ILE A 64 6.37 -0.57 3.47
CA ILE A 64 5.55 0.63 3.49
C ILE A 64 5.83 1.42 2.22
N VAL A 65 4.83 1.50 1.34
CA VAL A 65 4.89 2.33 0.13
C VAL A 65 4.19 3.65 0.46
N THR A 66 4.91 4.76 0.38
CA THR A 66 4.32 6.10 0.50
C THR A 66 4.11 6.66 -0.90
N VAL A 67 2.90 7.09 -1.21
CA VAL A 67 2.55 7.78 -2.46
C VAL A 67 2.22 9.22 -2.11
N SER A 68 2.87 10.18 -2.77
CA SER A 68 2.54 11.61 -2.68
C SER A 68 2.15 12.17 -4.05
N THR A 69 1.04 12.89 -4.09
CA THR A 69 0.55 13.60 -5.28
C THR A 69 -0.46 14.68 -4.89
N ASP A 70 -0.62 15.72 -5.69
CA ASP A 70 -1.68 16.71 -5.56
C ASP A 70 -2.92 16.39 -6.40
N GLU A 71 -2.87 15.33 -7.21
CA GLU A 71 -3.93 14.89 -8.11
C GLU A 71 -4.56 13.56 -7.68
N GLU A 72 -5.87 13.58 -7.42
CA GLU A 72 -6.60 12.39 -6.97
C GLU A 72 -6.68 11.30 -8.04
N GLU A 73 -6.83 11.65 -9.32
CA GLU A 73 -6.86 10.65 -10.39
C GLU A 73 -5.52 9.94 -10.55
N ALA A 74 -4.40 10.68 -10.44
CA ALA A 74 -3.06 10.10 -10.43
C ALA A 74 -2.88 9.16 -9.24
N PHE A 75 -3.35 9.56 -8.05
CA PHE A 75 -3.38 8.71 -6.87
C PHE A 75 -4.15 7.41 -7.14
N ARG A 76 -5.41 7.51 -7.59
CA ARG A 76 -6.26 6.34 -7.90
C ARG A 76 -5.57 5.41 -8.92
N GLY A 77 -4.94 5.97 -9.95
CA GLY A 77 -4.20 5.21 -10.96
C GLY A 77 -3.03 4.41 -10.38
N VAL A 78 -2.22 5.04 -9.53
CA VAL A 78 -1.08 4.40 -8.86
C VAL A 78 -1.53 3.27 -7.98
N ILE A 79 -2.59 3.49 -7.19
CA ILE A 79 -3.10 2.46 -6.29
C ILE A 79 -3.59 1.24 -7.09
N ARG A 80 -4.36 1.44 -8.17
CA ARG A 80 -4.77 0.35 -9.07
C ARG A 80 -3.55 -0.40 -9.63
N ALA A 81 -2.50 0.30 -10.04
CA ALA A 81 -1.28 -0.32 -10.55
C ALA A 81 -0.56 -1.18 -9.48
N LEU A 82 -0.47 -0.65 -8.25
CA LEU A 82 0.11 -1.37 -7.11
C LEU A 82 -0.71 -2.61 -6.75
N VAL A 83 -2.03 -2.49 -6.67
CA VAL A 83 -2.94 -3.61 -6.37
C VAL A 83 -2.89 -4.67 -7.46
N LYS A 84 -2.87 -4.26 -8.73
CA LYS A 84 -2.77 -5.20 -9.86
C LYS A 84 -1.47 -6.01 -9.82
N LYS A 85 -0.36 -5.37 -9.43
CA LYS A 85 0.96 -6.01 -9.40
C LYS A 85 1.22 -6.81 -8.12
N TYR A 86 0.84 -6.26 -6.97
CA TYR A 86 1.19 -6.78 -5.65
C TYR A 86 0.01 -7.35 -4.86
N ARG A 87 -1.20 -7.39 -5.43
CA ARG A 87 -2.49 -7.62 -4.74
C ARG A 87 -2.82 -6.54 -3.70
N ALA A 88 -4.09 -6.54 -3.29
CA ALA A 88 -4.59 -5.64 -2.26
C ALA A 88 -3.72 -5.68 -1.00
N PRO A 89 -3.40 -4.51 -0.41
CA PRO A 89 -2.93 -4.47 0.96
C PRO A 89 -4.01 -5.09 1.86
N ARG A 90 -3.64 -6.07 2.69
CA ARG A 90 -4.58 -6.94 3.43
C ARG A 90 -5.48 -6.25 4.46
N THR A 91 -5.37 -4.94 4.68
CA THR A 91 -6.37 -4.16 5.42
C THR A 91 -6.48 -2.74 4.86
N THR A 92 -7.69 -2.20 4.74
CA THR A 92 -7.94 -0.76 4.58
C THR A 92 -7.28 0.05 5.71
N TYR A 93 -7.18 -0.56 6.90
CA TYR A 93 -6.43 -0.08 8.08
C TYR A 93 -4.89 -0.16 7.98
N ALA A 94 -4.36 -0.72 6.88
CA ALA A 94 -2.93 -0.69 6.57
C ALA A 94 -2.44 0.73 6.23
N THR A 95 -3.37 1.68 6.04
CA THR A 95 -3.11 3.09 5.82
C THR A 95 -2.72 3.81 7.12
N LEU A 96 -1.45 3.67 7.55
CA LEU A 96 -0.94 4.34 8.76
C LEU A 96 -0.80 5.84 8.55
N GLY A 97 -1.34 6.62 9.50
CA GLY A 97 -1.12 8.07 9.54
C GLY A 97 -1.72 8.82 8.36
N THR A 98 -2.60 8.17 7.61
CA THR A 98 -3.21 8.72 6.41
C THR A 98 -4.44 9.56 6.78
N ASP A 99 -4.57 10.72 6.13
CA ASP A 99 -5.67 11.68 6.28
C ASP A 99 -7.06 11.05 6.03
N GLU A 100 -8.10 11.59 6.68
CA GLU A 100 -9.50 11.16 6.52
C GLU A 100 -9.95 11.21 5.05
N ARG A 101 -9.50 12.21 4.28
CA ARG A 101 -9.76 12.32 2.84
C ARG A 101 -9.31 11.08 2.08
N ILE A 102 -8.12 10.58 2.39
CA ILE A 102 -7.55 9.43 1.69
C ILE A 102 -8.21 8.14 2.14
N ARG A 103 -8.59 8.03 3.41
CA ARG A 103 -9.40 6.89 3.88
C ARG A 103 -10.71 6.79 3.10
N ARG A 104 -11.35 7.93 2.84
CA ARG A 104 -12.54 8.00 2.01
C ARG A 104 -12.25 7.59 0.56
N ILE A 105 -11.24 8.15 -0.08
CA ILE A 105 -10.87 7.79 -1.46
C ILE A 105 -10.57 6.28 -1.57
N MET A 106 -9.78 5.74 -0.65
CA MET A 106 -9.48 4.31 -0.61
C MET A 106 -10.75 3.49 -0.43
N ALA A 107 -11.64 3.84 0.51
CA ALA A 107 -12.91 3.13 0.70
C ALA A 107 -13.78 3.15 -0.56
N GLU A 108 -13.93 4.31 -1.21
CA GLU A 108 -14.65 4.43 -2.49
C GLU A 108 -14.03 3.50 -3.54
N MET A 109 -12.71 3.47 -3.66
CA MET A 109 -12.06 2.59 -4.63
C MET A 109 -12.17 1.09 -4.27
N PHE A 110 -12.22 0.75 -2.98
CA PHE A 110 -12.45 -0.63 -2.53
C PHE A 110 -13.86 -1.08 -2.91
N ASP A 111 -14.87 -0.22 -2.75
CA ASP A 111 -16.24 -0.49 -3.18
C ASP A 111 -16.37 -0.58 -4.71
N GLU A 112 -15.70 0.31 -5.45
CA GLU A 112 -15.69 0.33 -6.94
C GLU A 112 -15.14 -0.97 -7.55
N GLU A 113 -14.21 -1.61 -6.86
CA GLU A 113 -13.39 -2.71 -7.39
C GLU A 113 -13.59 -3.99 -6.57
N ASP A 114 -14.79 -4.15 -5.99
CA ASP A 114 -15.30 -5.35 -5.31
C ASP A 114 -14.33 -5.92 -4.24
N GLY A 115 -13.69 -5.04 -3.46
CA GLY A 115 -12.82 -5.42 -2.35
C GLY A 115 -11.34 -5.65 -2.71
N TRP A 116 -10.91 -5.40 -3.96
CA TRP A 116 -9.53 -5.54 -4.47
C TRP A 116 -8.93 -6.96 -4.46
N PHE A 117 -9.81 -7.97 -4.47
CA PHE A 117 -9.74 -9.28 -5.14
C PHE A 117 -10.52 -10.32 -4.34
#